data_AF-A0A7C2F2T3-F1
#
_entry.id   AF-A0A7C2F2T3-F1
#
_cell.length_a   1.000
_cell.length_b   1.000
_cell.length_c   1.000
_cell.angle_alpha   90.00
_cell.angle_beta   90.00
_cell.angle_gamma   90.00
#
_symmetry.space_group_name_H-M   'P 1'
#
loop_
_entity.id
_entity.type
_entity.pdbx_description
1 polymer ?
#
loop_
_entity_poly.entity_id
_entity_poly.type
_entity_poly.pdbx_seq_one_letter_code
_entity_poly.pdbx_strand_id
1 'polypeptide(L)'
;MAVPSVRVITPDWPDPSRVFALHLFGKEVPLLLIAFMTFVLIFSRGTMALAVHAGYEGARARCARFLVLTILGGLTFLGCQAYEWTKLITEGVRPWSNPWGAPQFGAFFFTLTGFHGLHGLSGVIYLAAITRRVLRGVYAQRGSYEGVEIAGLYWHFVDLVWVFIFTSFSLF
;
A
#
# COMPACT_ATOMS: atom_id res chain seq x y z
N MET A 1 31.12 3.08 15.17
CA MET A 1 30.94 1.79 14.50
C MET A 1 29.56 1.81 13.84
N ALA A 2 29.49 2.01 12.52
CA ALA A 2 28.23 1.84 11.80
C ALA A 2 28.00 0.33 11.66
N VAL A 3 26.93 -0.19 12.27
CA VAL A 3 26.54 -1.59 12.08
C VAL A 3 26.12 -1.72 10.62
N PRO A 4 26.83 -2.49 9.77
CA PRO A 4 26.38 -2.69 8.40
C PRO A 4 24.98 -3.31 8.43
N SER A 5 24.09 -2.83 7.56
CA SER A 5 22.71 -3.33 7.52
C SER A 5 22.72 -4.84 7.28
N VAL A 6 21.79 -5.58 7.91
CA VAL A 6 21.73 -7.06 7.84
C VAL A 6 21.81 -7.59 6.40
N ARG A 7 21.30 -6.81 5.45
CA ARG A 7 21.34 -7.09 4.02
C ARG A 7 22.75 -7.10 3.42
N VAL A 8 23.63 -6.18 3.82
CA VAL A 8 25.00 -6.04 3.29
C VAL A 8 25.91 -7.17 3.80
N ILE A 9 25.60 -7.74 4.96
CA ILE A 9 26.38 -8.81 5.59
C ILE A 9 25.86 -10.22 5.31
N THR A 10 24.75 -10.36 4.56
CA THR A 10 24.16 -11.66 4.25
C THR A 10 24.34 -11.98 2.77
N PRO A 11 25.32 -12.84 2.40
CA PRO A 11 25.66 -13.12 1.00
C PRO A 11 24.52 -13.76 0.19
N ASP A 12 23.67 -14.56 0.85
CA ASP A 12 22.60 -15.34 0.23
C ASP A 12 21.24 -14.63 0.28
N TRP A 13 21.21 -13.34 -0.03
CA TRP A 13 19.95 -12.59 -0.12
C TRP A 13 19.16 -13.04 -1.35
N PRO A 14 17.87 -13.38 -1.21
CA PRO A 14 17.09 -13.92 -2.33
C PRO A 14 16.84 -12.87 -3.41
N ASP A 15 16.88 -13.30 -4.67
CA ASP A 15 16.61 -12.45 -5.85
C ASP A 15 15.12 -12.05 -5.91
N PRO A 16 14.80 -10.74 -5.77
CA PRO A 16 13.42 -10.25 -5.78
C PRO A 16 12.67 -10.59 -7.08
N SER A 17 13.38 -10.64 -8.21
CA SER A 17 12.77 -10.94 -9.51
C SER A 17 12.21 -12.36 -9.56
N ARG A 18 12.81 -13.29 -8.82
CA ARG A 18 12.36 -14.69 -8.70
C ARG A 18 11.31 -14.88 -7.61
N VAL A 19 11.54 -14.28 -6.44
CA VAL A 19 10.62 -14.40 -5.29
C VAL A 19 9.23 -13.86 -5.62
N PHE A 20 9.17 -12.72 -6.31
CA PHE A 20 7.92 -12.05 -6.66
C PHE A 20 7.44 -12.34 -8.09
N ALA A 21 7.99 -13.36 -8.76
CA ALA A 21 7.57 -13.74 -10.10
C ALA A 21 6.14 -14.30 -10.11
N LEU A 22 5.29 -13.80 -11.01
CA LEU A 22 3.98 -14.35 -11.28
C LEU A 22 4.06 -15.32 -12.46
N HIS A 23 3.49 -16.51 -12.31
CA HIS A 23 3.38 -17.48 -13.39
C HIS A 23 2.10 -17.20 -14.19
N LEU A 24 2.23 -16.60 -15.38
CA LEU A 24 1.12 -16.37 -16.29
C LEU A 24 1.38 -17.08 -17.62
N PHE A 25 0.41 -17.85 -18.10
CA PHE A 25 0.45 -18.52 -19.41
C PHE A 25 1.74 -19.34 -19.65
N GLY A 26 2.27 -19.98 -18.61
CA GLY A 26 3.51 -20.77 -18.68
C GLY A 26 4.79 -19.94 -18.75
N LYS A 27 4.73 -18.63 -18.48
CA LYS A 27 5.90 -17.73 -18.39
C LYS A 27 5.96 -17.05 -17.02
N GLU A 28 7.16 -16.96 -16.47
CA GLU A 28 7.44 -16.17 -15.28
C GLU A 28 7.53 -14.69 -15.67
N VAL A 29 6.59 -13.88 -15.17
CA VAL A 29 6.61 -12.43 -15.33
C VAL A 29 7.06 -11.83 -14.00
N PRO A 30 8.32 -11.37 -13.90
CA PRO A 30 8.84 -10.81 -12.67
C PRO A 30 8.12 -9.50 -12.32
N LEU A 31 7.82 -9.29 -11.04
CA LEU A 31 7.35 -8.02 -10.46
C LEU A 31 6.01 -7.49 -11.00
N LEU A 32 5.26 -8.27 -11.80
CA LEU A 32 4.00 -7.82 -12.41
C LEU A 32 2.97 -7.37 -11.37
N LEU A 33 2.80 -8.16 -10.31
CA LEU A 33 1.85 -7.85 -9.23
C LEU A 33 2.18 -6.51 -8.60
N ILE A 34 3.46 -6.25 -8.41
CA ILE A 34 3.91 -5.07 -7.70
C ILE A 34 3.85 -3.84 -8.61
N ALA A 35 4.19 -3.97 -9.88
CA ALA A 35 3.97 -2.93 -10.87
C ALA A 35 2.49 -2.51 -10.91
N PHE A 36 1.57 -3.48 -10.83
CA PHE A 36 0.14 -3.21 -10.72
C PHE A 36 -0.23 -2.51 -9.39
N MET A 37 0.30 -2.95 -8.25
CA MET A 37 0.07 -2.29 -6.95
C MET A 37 0.54 -0.84 -6.94
N THR A 38 1.71 -0.56 -7.51
CA THR A 38 2.24 0.81 -7.64
C THR A 38 1.36 1.67 -8.56
N PHE A 39 0.88 1.11 -9.68
CA PHE A 39 -0.08 1.81 -10.55
C PHE A 39 -1.37 2.17 -9.81
N VAL A 40 -1.95 1.22 -9.07
CA VAL A 40 -3.16 1.42 -8.27
C VAL A 40 -2.96 2.53 -7.23
N LEU A 41 -1.81 2.55 -6.58
CA LEU A 41 -1.46 3.56 -5.58
C LEU A 41 -1.30 4.96 -6.19
N ILE A 42 -0.54 5.10 -7.28
CA ILE A 42 -0.39 6.38 -7.99
C ILE A 42 -1.75 6.92 -8.41
N PHE A 43 -2.61 6.06 -8.96
CA PHE A 43 -3.98 6.44 -9.30
C PHE A 43 -4.78 6.88 -8.07
N SER A 44 -4.69 6.12 -6.97
CA SER A 44 -5.37 6.42 -5.70
C SER A 44 -4.91 7.74 -5.07
N ARG A 45 -3.65 8.14 -5.23
CA ARG A 45 -3.17 9.48 -4.81
C ARG A 45 -3.88 10.58 -5.58
N GLY A 46 -3.99 10.41 -6.90
CA GLY A 46 -4.66 11.38 -7.78
C GLY A 46 -6.13 11.55 -7.41
N THR A 47 -6.84 10.45 -7.16
CA THR A 47 -8.23 10.51 -6.71
C THR A 47 -8.36 11.20 -5.36
N MET A 48 -7.42 10.99 -4.43
CA MET A 48 -7.46 11.68 -3.14
C MET A 48 -7.24 13.20 -3.27
N ALA A 49 -6.30 13.64 -4.09
CA ALA A 49 -6.08 15.06 -4.35
C ALA A 49 -7.32 15.73 -4.96
N LEU A 50 -7.99 15.06 -5.90
CA LEU A 50 -9.24 15.53 -6.50
C LEU A 50 -10.40 15.56 -5.48
N ALA A 51 -10.41 14.64 -4.51
CA ALA A 51 -11.40 14.65 -3.43
C ALA A 51 -11.26 15.88 -2.52
N VAL A 52 -10.03 16.24 -2.17
CA VAL A 52 -9.73 17.43 -1.36
C VAL A 52 -10.10 18.70 -2.12
N HIS A 53 -9.71 18.80 -3.40
CA HIS A 53 -10.07 19.93 -4.25
C HIS A 53 -11.59 20.11 -4.36
N ALA A 54 -12.33 19.03 -4.62
CA ALA A 54 -13.80 19.06 -4.64
C ALA A 54 -14.41 19.42 -3.28
N GLY A 55 -13.70 19.15 -2.17
CA GLY A 55 -14.06 19.60 -0.83
C GLY A 55 -13.96 21.13 -0.69
N TYR A 56 -12.86 21.73 -1.15
CA TYR A 56 -12.72 23.20 -1.15
C TYR A 56 -13.78 23.91 -2.02
N GLU A 57 -14.16 23.32 -3.14
CA GLU A 57 -15.24 23.84 -3.99
C GLU A 57 -16.65 23.61 -3.41
N GLY A 58 -16.77 22.97 -2.23
CA GLY A 58 -18.04 22.62 -1.62
C GLY A 58 -18.85 21.57 -2.38
N ALA A 59 -18.27 20.93 -3.40
CA ALA A 59 -18.92 19.98 -4.29
C ALA A 59 -19.01 18.58 -3.66
N ARG A 60 -19.89 18.44 -2.67
CA ARG A 60 -20.10 17.22 -1.87
C ARG A 60 -20.16 15.92 -2.67
N ALA A 61 -20.93 15.89 -3.76
CA ALA A 61 -21.08 14.68 -4.57
C ALA A 61 -19.78 14.29 -5.29
N ARG A 62 -19.03 15.28 -5.79
CA ARG A 62 -17.71 15.06 -6.43
C ARG A 62 -16.69 14.61 -5.39
N CYS A 63 -16.63 15.27 -4.24
CA CYS A 63 -15.77 14.90 -3.12
C CYS A 63 -16.02 13.44 -2.69
N ALA A 64 -17.27 13.06 -2.44
CA ALA A 64 -17.62 11.70 -2.05
C ALA A 64 -17.25 10.66 -3.12
N ARG A 65 -17.49 10.95 -4.42
CA ARG A 65 -17.12 10.05 -5.51
C ARG A 65 -15.62 9.77 -5.53
N PHE A 66 -14.80 10.80 -5.41
CA PHE A 66 -13.34 10.66 -5.41
C PHE A 66 -12.84 9.93 -4.16
N LEU A 67 -13.41 10.18 -2.98
CA LEU A 67 -13.08 9.43 -1.77
C LEU A 67 -13.40 7.93 -1.91
N VAL A 68 -14.54 7.59 -2.52
CA VAL A 68 -14.89 6.19 -2.79
C VAL A 68 -13.89 5.55 -3.75
N LEU A 69 -13.46 6.25 -4.80
CA LEU A 69 -12.43 5.76 -5.70
C LEU A 69 -11.09 5.53 -4.98
N THR A 70 -10.69 6.43 -4.07
CA THR A 70 -9.51 6.26 -3.23
C THR A 70 -9.62 5.01 -2.35
N ILE A 71 -10.78 4.78 -1.72
CA ILE A 71 -11.04 3.60 -0.90
C ILE A 71 -10.94 2.32 -1.73
N LEU A 72 -11.50 2.30 -2.94
CA LEU A 72 -11.42 1.14 -3.83
C LEU A 72 -9.97 0.84 -4.25
N GLY A 73 -9.18 1.88 -4.53
CA GLY A 73 -7.74 1.75 -4.78
C GLY A 73 -7.02 1.13 -3.57
N GLY A 74 -7.29 1.64 -2.37
CA GLY A 74 -6.72 1.10 -1.13
C GLY A 74 -7.11 -0.36 -0.85
N LEU A 75 -8.37 -0.73 -1.07
CA LEU A 75 -8.83 -2.12 -0.92
C LEU A 75 -8.21 -3.05 -1.95
N THR A 76 -8.07 -2.60 -3.19
CA THR A 76 -7.40 -3.36 -4.27
C THR A 76 -5.94 -3.61 -3.89
N PHE A 77 -5.26 -2.57 -3.41
CA PHE A 77 -3.89 -2.67 -2.92
C PHE A 77 -3.74 -3.68 -1.77
N LEU A 78 -4.58 -3.59 -0.73
CA LEU A 78 -4.57 -4.56 0.38
C LEU A 78 -4.89 -5.99 -0.07
N GLY A 79 -5.77 -6.16 -1.06
CA GLY A 79 -6.08 -7.44 -1.67
C GLY A 79 -4.88 -8.05 -2.40
N CYS A 80 -4.17 -7.25 -3.21
CA CYS A 80 -2.93 -7.67 -3.85
C CYS A 80 -1.85 -8.03 -2.83
N GLN A 81 -1.73 -7.26 -1.74
CA GLN A 81 -0.80 -7.55 -0.65
C GLN A 81 -1.09 -8.91 0.01
N ALA A 82 -2.36 -9.18 0.29
CA ALA A 82 -2.79 -10.44 0.88
C ALA A 82 -2.53 -11.63 -0.07
N TYR A 83 -2.73 -11.44 -1.38
CA TYR A 83 -2.41 -12.45 -2.39
C TYR A 83 -0.90 -12.73 -2.44
N GLU A 84 -0.05 -11.69 -2.44
CA GLU A 84 1.41 -11.85 -2.44
C GLU A 84 1.89 -12.60 -1.19
N TRP A 85 1.37 -12.25 -0.02
CA TRP A 85 1.64 -12.99 1.21
C TRP A 85 1.24 -14.46 1.12
N THR A 86 0.05 -14.73 0.60
CA THR A 86 -0.46 -16.11 0.48
C THR A 86 0.42 -16.93 -0.46
N LYS A 87 0.84 -16.35 -1.60
CA LYS A 87 1.76 -16.97 -2.54
C LYS A 87 3.08 -17.34 -1.86
N LEU A 88 3.75 -16.37 -1.23
CA LEU A 88 5.05 -16.58 -0.57
C LEU A 88 4.97 -17.61 0.55
N ILE A 89 3.88 -17.59 1.33
CA ILE A 89 3.63 -18.57 2.38
C ILE A 89 3.41 -19.97 1.78
N THR A 90 2.71 -20.07 0.65
CA THR A 90 2.47 -21.37 -0.03
C THR A 90 3.77 -21.93 -0.61
N GLU A 91 4.64 -21.05 -1.12
CA GLU A 91 5.95 -21.42 -1.68
C GLU A 91 7.02 -21.71 -0.60
N GLY A 92 6.68 -21.56 0.69
CA GLY A 92 7.49 -22.01 1.83
C GLY A 92 8.20 -20.90 2.61
N VAL A 93 8.04 -19.63 2.23
CA VAL A 93 8.59 -18.50 2.99
C VAL A 93 7.82 -18.33 4.30
N ARG A 94 8.56 -18.22 5.39
CA ARG A 94 8.09 -17.92 6.74
C ARG A 94 9.02 -16.88 7.37
N PRO A 95 8.59 -16.18 8.43
CA PRO A 95 9.48 -15.30 9.18
C PRO A 95 10.74 -15.99 9.74
N TRP A 96 10.71 -17.31 9.92
CA TRP A 96 11.81 -18.11 10.47
C TRP A 96 12.47 -19.06 9.47
N SER A 97 11.95 -19.17 8.24
CA SER A 97 12.50 -20.07 7.21
C SER A 97 12.26 -19.53 5.81
N ASN A 98 13.27 -19.54 4.95
CA ASN A 98 13.16 -19.10 3.57
C ASN A 98 13.77 -20.15 2.63
N PRO A 99 13.02 -20.72 1.68
CA PRO A 99 13.54 -21.69 0.72
C PRO A 99 14.57 -21.13 -0.26
N TRP A 100 14.61 -19.80 -0.44
CA TRP A 100 15.41 -19.15 -1.49
C TRP A 100 16.61 -18.36 -0.98
N GLY A 101 16.99 -18.53 0.29
CA GLY A 101 18.15 -17.87 0.86
C GLY A 101 17.97 -17.57 2.35
N ALA A 102 18.44 -16.41 2.76
CA ALA A 102 18.43 -15.97 4.16
C ALA A 102 17.02 -15.98 4.80
N PRO A 103 16.81 -16.66 5.95
CA PRO A 103 15.56 -16.60 6.72
C PRO A 103 15.18 -15.18 7.16
N GLN A 104 16.18 -14.32 7.36
CA GLN A 104 16.03 -12.91 7.74
C GLN A 104 15.18 -12.14 6.72
N PHE A 105 15.25 -12.49 5.43
CA PHE A 105 14.42 -11.86 4.39
C PHE A 105 12.94 -11.99 4.73
N GLY A 106 12.48 -13.20 5.07
CA GLY A 106 11.09 -13.46 5.45
C GLY A 106 10.69 -12.66 6.69
N ALA A 107 11.54 -12.63 7.71
CA ALA A 107 11.29 -11.86 8.93
C ALA A 107 11.08 -10.36 8.64
N PHE A 108 12.00 -9.74 7.90
CA PHE A 108 11.93 -8.32 7.55
C PHE A 108 10.76 -8.01 6.63
N PHE A 109 10.55 -8.83 5.60
CA PHE A 109 9.47 -8.66 4.63
C PHE A 109 8.11 -8.67 5.32
N PHE A 110 7.78 -9.73 6.07
CA PHE A 110 6.47 -9.86 6.71
C PHE A 110 6.26 -8.82 7.83
N THR A 111 7.32 -8.44 8.55
CA THR A 111 7.18 -7.42 9.61
C THR A 111 6.92 -6.03 9.02
N LEU A 112 7.72 -5.60 8.04
CA LEU A 112 7.59 -4.27 7.45
C LEU A 112 6.30 -4.13 6.63
N THR A 113 6.03 -5.10 5.74
CA THR A 113 4.81 -5.08 4.92
C THR A 113 3.56 -5.32 5.76
N GLY A 114 3.65 -6.10 6.85
CA GLY A 114 2.54 -6.36 7.75
C GLY A 114 2.14 -5.13 8.56
N PHE A 115 3.13 -4.45 9.16
CA PHE A 115 2.90 -3.18 9.86
C PHE A 115 2.32 -2.12 8.92
N HIS A 116 2.88 -2.00 7.72
CA HIS A 116 2.37 -1.10 6.69
C HIS A 116 0.94 -1.46 6.27
N GLY A 117 0.64 -2.74 6.03
CA GLY A 117 -0.70 -3.21 5.67
C GLY A 117 -1.74 -2.92 6.75
N LEU A 118 -1.38 -3.04 8.03
CA LEU A 118 -2.24 -2.63 9.16
C LEU A 118 -2.51 -1.12 9.15
N HIS A 119 -1.49 -0.29 8.90
CA HIS A 119 -1.66 1.17 8.76
C HIS A 119 -2.57 1.50 7.57
N GLY A 120 -2.34 0.87 6.42
CA GLY A 120 -3.18 1.03 5.23
C GLY A 120 -4.64 0.65 5.49
N LEU A 121 -4.89 -0.48 6.17
CA LEU A 121 -6.24 -0.88 6.57
C LEU A 121 -6.91 0.16 7.49
N SER A 122 -6.19 0.66 8.49
CA SER A 122 -6.71 1.71 9.37
C SER A 122 -7.02 3.01 8.59
N GLY A 123 -6.21 3.33 7.57
CA GLY A 123 -6.45 4.44 6.65
C GLY A 123 -7.72 4.26 5.81
N VAL A 124 -7.96 3.06 5.29
CA VAL A 124 -9.19 2.75 4.54
C VAL A 124 -10.42 2.91 5.42
N ILE A 125 -10.36 2.41 6.67
CA ILE A 125 -11.45 2.56 7.65
C ILE A 125 -11.68 4.05 7.95
N TYR A 126 -10.62 4.82 8.13
CA TYR A 126 -10.69 6.25 8.39
C TYR A 126 -11.31 7.01 7.20
N LEU A 127 -10.86 6.76 5.97
CA LEU A 127 -11.44 7.32 4.75
C LEU A 127 -12.91 6.94 4.59
N ALA A 128 -13.30 5.71 4.91
CA ALA A 128 -14.70 5.30 4.88
C ALA A 128 -15.56 6.09 5.88
N ALA A 129 -15.04 6.34 7.09
CA ALA A 129 -15.71 7.17 8.09
C ALA A 129 -15.88 8.63 7.62
N ILE A 130 -14.83 9.22 7.03
CA ILE A 130 -14.85 10.58 6.47
C ILE A 130 -15.83 10.66 5.29
N THR A 131 -15.81 9.67 4.39
CA THR A 131 -16.74 9.58 3.26
C THR A 131 -18.19 9.54 3.73
N ARG A 132 -18.51 8.75 4.77
CA ARG A 132 -19.85 8.74 5.38
C ARG A 132 -20.24 10.11 5.94
N ARG A 133 -19.31 10.84 6.57
CA ARG A 133 -19.57 12.21 7.09
C ARG A 133 -19.79 13.22 5.96
N VAL A 134 -19.04 13.13 4.86
CA VAL A 134 -19.27 13.93 3.63
C VAL A 134 -20.64 13.59 3.04
N LEU A 135 -20.99 12.31 2.94
CA LEU A 135 -22.28 11.83 2.47
C LEU A 135 -23.45 12.14 3.41
N ARG A 136 -23.21 12.53 4.67
CA ARG A 136 -24.25 13.06 5.59
C ARG A 136 -24.34 14.59 5.57
N GLY A 137 -23.44 15.27 4.88
CA GLY A 137 -23.44 16.73 4.78
C GLY A 137 -22.88 17.43 6.02
N VAL A 138 -22.22 16.72 6.93
CA VAL A 138 -21.67 17.28 8.17
C VAL A 138 -20.67 18.41 7.87
N TYR A 139 -19.83 18.24 6.85
CA TYR A 139 -18.86 19.26 6.43
C TYR A 139 -19.51 20.45 5.72
N ALA A 140 -20.58 20.21 4.97
CA ALA A 140 -21.36 21.28 4.34
C ALA A 140 -22.07 22.17 5.39
N GLN A 141 -22.53 21.57 6.50
CA GLN A 141 -23.13 22.31 7.62
C GLN A 141 -22.09 23.09 8.45
N ARG A 142 -20.86 22.57 8.55
CA ARG A 142 -19.76 23.23 9.27
C ARG A 142 -19.05 24.31 8.45
N GLY A 143 -19.24 24.34 7.13
CA GLY A 143 -18.58 25.29 6.23
C GLY A 143 -17.09 25.02 5.98
N SER A 144 -16.53 23.93 6.51
CA SER A 144 -15.12 23.56 6.32
C SER A 144 -14.96 22.07 6.01
N TYR A 145 -14.02 21.75 5.11
CA TYR A 145 -13.67 20.39 4.68
C TYR A 145 -12.29 19.95 5.21
N GLU A 146 -11.78 20.60 6.25
CA GLU A 146 -10.48 20.32 6.88
C GLU A 146 -10.30 18.83 7.25
N GLY A 147 -11.37 18.16 7.69
CA GLY A 147 -11.31 16.73 8.00
C GLY A 147 -11.01 15.84 6.79
N VAL A 148 -11.35 16.26 5.57
CA VAL A 148 -11.01 15.56 4.32
C VAL A 148 -9.54 15.78 3.98
N GLU A 149 -9.02 16.97 4.21
CA GLU A 149 -7.60 17.32 4.00
C GLU A 149 -6.68 16.52 4.93
N ILE A 150 -6.97 16.50 6.23
CA ILE A 150 -6.22 15.70 7.21
C ILE A 150 -6.23 14.22 6.84
N ALA A 151 -7.39 13.70 6.39
CA ALA A 151 -7.48 12.33 5.89
C ALA A 151 -6.66 12.10 4.62
N GLY A 152 -6.56 13.10 3.75
CA GLY A 152 -5.72 13.07 2.55
C GLY A 152 -4.24 13.01 2.88
N LEU A 153 -3.78 13.84 3.82
CA LEU A 153 -2.40 13.84 4.30
C LEU A 153 -2.03 12.50 4.93
N TYR A 154 -2.91 11.92 5.73
CA TYR A 154 -2.72 10.56 6.27
C TYR A 154 -2.57 9.52 5.16
N TRP A 155 -3.46 9.53 4.16
CA TRP A 155 -3.41 8.58 3.05
C TRP A 155 -2.13 8.74 2.20
N HIS A 156 -1.72 9.98 1.92
CA HIS A 156 -0.48 10.27 1.21
C HIS A 156 0.77 9.81 1.98
N PHE A 157 0.76 9.91 3.30
CA PHE A 157 1.83 9.39 4.14
C PHE A 157 1.94 7.87 4.03
N VAL A 158 0.81 7.15 4.16
CA VAL A 158 0.78 5.69 3.98
C VAL A 158 1.38 5.31 2.63
N ASP A 159 0.89 5.92 1.56
CA ASP A 159 1.35 5.63 0.20
C ASP A 159 2.87 5.89 -0.01
N LEU A 160 3.41 6.99 0.53
CA LEU A 160 4.85 7.27 0.47
C LEU A 160 5.68 6.17 1.13
N VAL A 161 5.24 5.71 2.32
CA VAL A 161 5.93 4.64 3.06
C VAL A 161 5.96 3.34 2.24
N TRP A 162 4.89 3.03 1.50
CA TRP A 162 4.87 1.86 0.64
C TRP A 162 5.95 1.90 -0.44
N VAL A 163 6.02 3.02 -1.18
CA VAL A 163 7.01 3.20 -2.25
C VAL A 163 8.43 3.01 -1.72
N PHE A 164 8.71 3.48 -0.50
CA PHE A 164 10.00 3.30 0.17
C PHE A 164 10.29 1.82 0.51
N ILE A 165 9.31 1.11 1.10
CA ILE A 165 9.45 -0.32 1.42
C ILE A 165 9.72 -1.12 0.14
N PHE A 166 8.91 -0.91 -0.89
CA PHE A 166 9.02 -1.65 -2.15
C PHE A 166 10.37 -1.44 -2.83
N THR A 167 10.81 -0.18 -2.93
CA THR A 167 12.11 0.17 -3.53
C THR A 167 13.25 -0.53 -2.79
N SER A 168 13.17 -0.59 -1.46
CA SER A 168 14.18 -1.23 -0.61
C SER A 168 14.29 -2.74 -0.78
N PHE A 169 13.21 -3.41 -1.21
CA PHE A 169 13.21 -4.87 -1.45
C PHE A 169 13.42 -5.25 -2.92
N SER A 170 13.12 -4.37 -3.88
CA SER A 170 13.11 -4.73 -5.30
C SER A 170 14.20 -4.06 -6.14
N LEU A 171 14.66 -2.87 -5.75
CA LEU A 171 15.71 -2.13 -6.46
C LEU A 171 17.04 -2.18 -5.74
N PHE A 172 17.00 -2.15 -4.41
CA PHE A 172 18.19 -2.32 -3.61
C PHE A 172 18.45 -3.79 -3.42
#